data_AF-A0A395CW95-F1
#
_entry.id   AF-A0A395CW95-F1
#
_cell.length_a   1.000
_cell.length_b   1.000
_cell.length_c   1.000
_cell.angle_alpha   90.00
_cell.angle_beta   90.00
_cell.angle_gamma   90.00
#
_symmetry.space_group_name_H-M   'P 1'
#
loop_
_entity.id
_entity.type
_entity.pdbx_description
1 polymer ?
#
loop_
_entity_poly.entity_id
_entity_poly.type
_entity_poly.pdbx_seq_one_letter_code
_entity_poly.pdbx_strand_id
1 'polypeptide(L)' 'MRKIAIAFGVSIIGYVGGALAGALGVHFLSTNTHDRSVEAAMTAAFVTGPAGALISLAGFLFSAPHRRGARRPPDRPE' A
#
# COMPACT_ATOMS: atom_id res chain seq x y z
N MET A 1 -7.75 10.19 -14.50
CA MET A 1 -7.64 10.79 -13.14
C MET A 1 -8.17 9.86 -12.03
N ARG A 2 -9.38 9.29 -12.14
CA ARG A 2 -9.96 8.41 -11.09
C ARG A 2 -9.05 7.28 -10.59
N LYS A 3 -8.39 6.53 -11.48
CA LYS A 3 -7.47 5.46 -11.07
C LYS A 3 -6.26 5.97 -10.28
N ILE A 4 -5.75 7.15 -10.62
CA ILE A 4 -4.63 7.78 -9.91
C ILE A 4 -5.10 8.22 -8.52
N ALA A 5 -6.29 8.80 -8.40
CA ALA A 5 -6.86 9.17 -7.10
C ALA A 5 -7.06 7.94 -6.19
N ILE A 6 -7.54 6.82 -6.74
CA ILE A 6 -7.66 5.56 -5.98
C ILE A 6 -6.27 5.03 -5.60
N ALA A 7 -5.32 5.00 -6.53
CA ALA A 7 -3.94 4.57 -6.28
C ALA A 7 -3.29 5.41 -5.16
N PHE A 8 -3.50 6.72 -5.16
CA PHE A 8 -3.00 7.61 -4.12
C PHE A 8 -3.69 7.35 -2.78
N GLY A 9 -5.01 7.18 -2.77
CA GLY A 9 -5.78 6.87 -1.56
C GLY A 9 -5.36 5.54 -0.92
N VAL A 10 -5.16 4.48 -1.72
CA VAL A 10 -4.70 3.19 -1.17
C VAL A 10 -3.28 3.30 -0.62
N SER A 11 -2.38 4.05 -1.27
CA SER A 11 -1.02 4.29 -0.76
C SER A 11 -1.02 5.01 0.59
N ILE A 12 -1.91 5.99 0.79
CA ILE A 12 -2.06 6.67 2.08
C ILE A 12 -2.53 5.69 3.16
N ILE A 13 -3.54 4.88 2.86
CA ILE A 13 -4.05 3.88 3.81
C ILE A 13 -2.95 2.87 4.15
N GLY A 14 -2.20 2.40 3.14
CA GLY A 14 -1.05 1.52 3.33
C GLY A 14 0.05 2.16 4.17
N TYR A 15 0.33 3.46 3.97
CA TYR A 15 1.28 4.21 4.79
C TYR A 15 0.87 4.21 6.26
N VAL A 16 -0.37 4.58 6.54
CA VAL A 16 -0.89 4.65 7.91
C VAL A 16 -0.87 3.26 8.56
N GLY A 17 -1.31 2.23 7.84
CA GLY A 17 -1.28 0.85 8.33
C GLY A 17 0.15 0.36 8.62
N GLY A 18 1.09 0.61 7.71
CA GLY A 18 2.50 0.26 7.88
C GLY A 18 3.17 1.03 9.02
N ALA A 19 2.89 2.32 9.16
CA ALA A 19 3.39 3.15 10.24
C ALA A 19 2.90 2.65 11.61
N LEU A 20 1.59 2.34 11.74
CA LEU A 20 1.02 1.78 12.96
C LEU A 20 1.63 0.41 13.30
N ALA A 21 1.74 -0.47 12.31
CA ALA A 21 2.35 -1.79 12.50
C ALA A 21 3.81 -1.69 12.95
N GLY A 22 4.59 -0.78 12.37
CA GLY A 22 5.98 -0.55 12.76
C GLY A 22 6.12 0.08 14.14
N ALA A 23 5.31 1.08 14.47
CA ALA A 23 5.31 1.70 15.80
C ALA A 23 4.97 0.68 16.89
N LEU A 24 3.95 -0.15 16.69
CA LEU A 24 3.59 -1.23 17.61
C LEU A 24 4.69 -2.30 17.66
N GLY A 25 5.27 -2.67 16.51
CA GLY A 25 6.40 -3.59 16.45
C GLY A 25 7.56 -3.12 17.31
N VAL A 26 8.00 -1.88 17.15
CA VAL A 26 9.06 -1.29 18.00
C VAL A 26 8.64 -1.29 19.47
N HIS A 27 7.39 -0.91 19.77
CA HIS A 27 6.90 -0.87 21.15
C HIS A 27 6.99 -2.22 21.88
N PHE A 28 6.73 -3.33 21.18
CA PHE A 28 6.74 -4.68 21.77
C PHE A 28 8.07 -5.41 21.65
N LEU A 29 8.86 -5.14 20.60
CA LEU A 29 10.06 -5.92 20.28
C LEU A 29 11.36 -5.20 20.67
N SER A 30 11.36 -3.86 20.78
CA SER A 30 12.59 -3.11 21.01
C SER A 30 13.04 -3.18 22.47
N THR A 31 14.32 -3.54 22.65
CA THR A 31 14.99 -3.54 23.95
C THR A 31 15.49 -2.15 24.35
N ASN A 32 15.39 -1.16 23.47
CA ASN A 32 15.78 0.21 23.78
C ASN A 32 14.83 0.79 24.84
N THR A 33 15.39 1.16 26.00
CA THR A 33 14.68 1.76 27.14
C THR A 33 14.88 3.26 27.26
N HIS A 34 15.83 3.84 26.53
CA HIS A 34 16.14 5.27 26.65
C HIS A 34 15.19 6.09 25.76
N ASP A 35 15.09 5.74 24.46
CA ASP A 35 14.40 6.57 23.46
C ASP A 35 13.47 5.75 22.54
N ARG A 36 12.72 4.81 23.13
CA ARG A 36 11.82 3.92 22.36
C ARG A 36 10.77 4.67 21.55
N SER A 37 10.26 5.78 22.08
CA SER A 37 9.25 6.61 21.40
C SER A 37 9.80 7.24 20.12
N VAL A 38 11.05 7.71 20.15
CA VAL A 38 11.74 8.28 18.99
C VAL A 38 12.05 7.18 17.97
N GLU A 39 12.54 6.02 18.42
CA GLU A 39 12.78 4.86 17.56
C GLU A 39 11.49 4.41 16.84
N ALA A 40 10.36 4.35 17.58
CA ALA A 40 9.06 3.99 17.03
C ALA A 40 8.60 5.01 15.99
N ALA A 41 8.72 6.31 16.28
CA ALA A 41 8.35 7.37 15.36
C ALA A 41 9.19 7.35 14.08
N MET A 42 10.51 7.18 14.19
CA MET A 42 11.41 7.18 13.03
C MET A 42 11.18 5.93 12.16
N THR A 43 11.07 4.76 12.79
CA THR A 43 10.78 3.50 12.09
C THR A 43 9.44 3.58 11.36
N ALA A 44 8.39 4.05 12.05
CA ALA A 44 7.06 4.20 11.48
C ALA A 44 7.04 5.18 10.30
N ALA A 45 7.67 6.35 10.45
CA ALA A 45 7.58 7.43 9.47
C ALA A 45 8.42 7.17 8.21
N PHE A 46 9.61 6.59 8.37
CA PHE A 46 10.61 6.51 7.30
C PHE A 46 10.84 5.10 6.76
N VAL A 47 10.37 4.05 7.45
CA VAL A 47 10.60 2.67 7.04
C VAL A 47 9.28 1.95 6.79
N THR A 48 8.52 1.65 7.85
CA THR A 48 7.35 0.77 7.72
C THR A 48 6.16 1.48 7.09
N GLY A 49 5.98 2.78 7.30
CA GLY A 49 4.99 3.59 6.60
C GLY A 49 5.23 3.60 5.09
N PRO A 50 6.40 4.08 4.60
CA PRO A 50 6.73 4.02 3.18
C PRO A 50 6.63 2.62 2.58
N ALA A 51 7.10 1.58 3.31
CA ALA A 51 6.97 0.19 2.86
C ALA A 51 5.49 -0.22 2.70
N GLY A 52 4.63 0.08 3.67
CA GLY A 52 3.19 -0.20 3.60
C GLY A 52 2.51 0.52 2.43
N ALA A 53 2.89 1.77 2.16
CA ALA A 53 2.41 2.52 1.01
C ALA A 53 2.77 1.82 -0.31
N LEU A 54 4.02 1.40 -0.47
CA LEU A 54 4.49 0.71 -1.68
C LEU A 54 3.85 -0.66 -1.86
N ILE A 55 3.68 -1.44 -0.79
CA ILE A 55 3.02 -2.74 -0.83
C ILE A 55 1.56 -2.59 -1.27
N SER A 56 0.82 -1.65 -0.68
CA SER A 56 -0.57 -1.41 -1.05
C SER A 56 -0.72 -0.91 -2.50
N LEU A 57 0.18 -0.03 -2.95
CA LEU A 57 0.20 0.45 -4.33
C LEU A 57 0.48 -0.69 -5.31
N ALA A 58 1.52 -1.50 -5.04
CA ALA A 58 1.86 -2.66 -5.86
C ALA A 58 0.67 -3.63 -5.93
N GLY A 59 0.07 -3.96 -4.78
CA GLY A 59 -1.13 -4.79 -4.71
C GLY A 59 -2.26 -4.24 -5.58
N PHE A 60 -2.54 -2.94 -5.51
CA PHE A 60 -3.57 -2.30 -6.35
C PHE A 60 -3.25 -2.40 -7.85
N LEU A 61 -2.00 -2.15 -8.25
CA LEU A 61 -1.58 -2.22 -9.65
C LEU A 61 -1.70 -3.64 -10.22
N PHE A 62 -1.32 -4.65 -9.45
CA PHE A 62 -1.41 -6.06 -9.86
C PHE A 62 -2.83 -6.64 -9.77
N SER A 63 -3.73 -6.01 -9.01
CA SER A 63 -5.13 -6.43 -8.87
C SER A 63 -6.03 -6.01 -10.05
N ALA A 64 -5.51 -5.21 -11.00
CA ALA A 64 -6.30 -4.74 -12.13
C ALA A 64 -6.71 -5.93 -13.02
N PRO A 65 -8.03 -6.21 -13.20
CA PRO A 65 -8.46 -7.31 -14.03
C PRO A 65 -7.99 -7.12 -15.48
N HIS A 66 -7.33 -8.12 -16.05
CA HIS A 66 -7.11 -8.22 -17.49
C HIS A 66 -8.49 -8.30 -18.15
N ARG A 67 -9.01 -7.16 -18.62
CA ARG A 67 -10.20 -7.15 -19.49
C ARG A 67 -9.79 -7.78 -20.82
N ARG A 68 -9.83 -9.11 -20.90
CA ARG A 68 -9.73 -9.87 -22.15
C ARG A 68 -10.79 -9.31 -23.10
N GLY A 69 -10.33 -9.02 -24.31
CA GLY A 69 -11.04 -8.24 -25.31
C GLY A 69 -12.49 -8.65 -25.50
N ALA A 70 -13.31 -7.63 -25.71
CA ALA A 70 -14.67 -7.76 -26.17
C ALA A 70 -14.76 -8.84 -27.26
N ARG A 71 -15.66 -9.82 -27.05
CA ARG A 71 -16.10 -10.70 -28.13
C ARG A 71 -16.60 -9.79 -29.25
N ARG A 72 -15.85 -9.65 -30.34
CA ARG A 72 -16.41 -9.19 -31.62
C ARG A 72 -17.52 -10.19 -31.97
N PRO A 73 -18.79 -9.78 -32.10
CA PRO A 73 -19.77 -10.63 -32.75
C PRO A 73 -19.29 -10.89 -34.19
N PRO A 74 -19.45 -12.11 -34.73
CA PRO A 74 -19.09 -12.38 -36.11
C PRO A 74 -19.95 -11.53 -37.04
N ASP A 75 -19.30 -10.82 -37.95
CA ASP A 75 -19.95 -10.09 -39.04
C ASP A 75 -20.84 -11.07 -39.81
N ARG A 76 -22.15 -10.76 -39.91
CA ARG A 76 -23.06 -11.51 -40.77
C ARG A 76 -22.81 -11.07 -42.22
N PRO A 77 -22.58 -11.99 -43.16
CA PRO A 77 -22.60 -11.66 -44.58
C PRO A 77 -24.05 -11.48 -45.05
N GLU A 78 -24.31 -10.35 -45.72
CA GLU A 78 -25.50 -10.11 -46.55
C GLU A 78 -25.06 -9.98 -48.01
#